data_AF-R4LPA9-F1
#
_entry.id   AF-R4LPA9-F1
#
_cell.length_a   1.000
_cell.length_b   1.000
_cell.length_c   1.000
_cell.angle_alpha   90.00
_cell.angle_beta   90.00
_cell.angle_gamma   90.00
#
_symmetry.space_group_name_H-M   'P 1'
#
loop_
_entity.id
_entity.type
_entity.pdbx_description
1 polymer ?
#
loop_
_entity_poly.entity_id
_entity_poly.type
_entity_poly.pdbx_seq_one_letter_code
_entity_poly.pdbx_strand_id
1 'polypeptide(L)'
;MSWYYPKGWTDQEDGVEQVLIHYTATPPEQWPDWGWGHEVRVLQDLGGFPRRRLKVLRMPREVWDMENNWATPEYRFHYFFEVLQHGHRWTTDLFTEEIVYRDLEYCDDTGWITHICVYWAVGAWTAPVYSPMEEPRIPAGSEFLATHYYGYEDKERFHHEKYHMLRVLDLPHRFRARMWGPRGATLVQQYHVGRLYPPQERAETWIGPDGPSAPGGDNRWVHHL
;
A
#
# COMPACT_ATOMS: atom_id res chain seq x y z
N MET A 1 9.34 -4.71 1.46
CA MET A 1 8.03 -4.72 0.76
C MET A 1 7.72 -3.33 0.22
N SER A 2 6.86 -3.20 -0.79
CA SER A 2 6.46 -1.93 -1.43
C SER A 2 4.96 -1.64 -1.22
N TRP A 3 4.50 -0.48 -1.67
CA TRP A 3 3.08 -0.12 -1.80
C TRP A 3 2.80 0.49 -3.18
N TYR A 4 1.55 0.80 -3.50
CA TYR A 4 1.15 1.22 -4.85
C TYR A 4 0.50 2.60 -4.85
N TYR A 5 0.96 3.47 -5.74
CA TYR A 5 0.47 4.84 -5.85
C TYR A 5 0.08 5.21 -7.29
N PRO A 6 -1.22 5.43 -7.59
CA PRO A 6 -1.64 5.85 -8.92
C PRO A 6 -1.30 7.33 -9.18
N LYS A 7 -0.60 7.60 -10.30
CA LYS A 7 -0.41 8.95 -10.85
C LYS A 7 -1.07 9.05 -12.22
N GLY A 8 -1.92 10.05 -12.37
CA GLY A 8 -2.70 10.29 -13.58
C GLY A 8 -2.25 11.54 -14.33
N TRP A 9 -2.54 11.54 -15.62
CA TRP A 9 -2.45 12.70 -16.49
C TRP A 9 -3.74 12.80 -17.30
N THR A 10 -4.24 14.02 -17.52
CA THR A 10 -5.36 14.28 -18.43
C THR A 10 -4.85 15.15 -19.55
N ASP A 11 -4.99 14.69 -20.79
CA ASP A 11 -4.56 15.41 -21.97
C ASP A 11 -5.32 16.75 -22.03
N GLN A 12 -4.57 17.86 -21.97
CA GLN A 12 -5.14 19.22 -21.99
C GLN A 12 -5.48 19.69 -23.40
N GLU A 13 -4.79 19.13 -24.40
CA GLU A 13 -4.89 19.47 -25.81
C GLU A 13 -4.83 18.20 -26.67
N ASP A 14 -5.23 18.34 -27.93
CA ASP A 14 -5.12 17.26 -28.90
C ASP A 14 -3.65 16.98 -29.27
N GLY A 15 -3.43 15.84 -29.95
CA GLY A 15 -2.12 15.48 -30.49
C GLY A 15 -1.11 14.98 -29.47
N VAL A 16 -1.51 14.72 -28.22
CA VAL A 16 -0.65 14.05 -27.23
C VAL A 16 -0.46 12.59 -27.62
N GLU A 17 0.77 12.23 -27.94
CA GLU A 17 1.17 10.89 -28.39
C GLU A 17 1.53 10.02 -27.17
N GLN A 18 2.39 10.54 -26.30
CA GLN A 18 2.92 9.81 -25.15
C GLN A 18 3.12 10.73 -23.96
N VAL A 19 2.92 10.16 -22.77
CA VAL A 19 3.24 10.82 -21.50
C VAL A 19 4.07 9.86 -20.65
N LEU A 20 5.21 10.34 -20.18
CA LEU A 20 6.11 9.66 -19.26
C LEU A 20 6.04 10.37 -17.90
N ILE A 21 6.14 9.61 -16.82
CA ILE A 21 6.44 10.16 -15.50
C ILE A 21 7.88 9.83 -15.14
N HIS A 22 8.62 10.85 -14.76
CA HIS A 22 9.97 10.79 -14.21
C HIS A 22 9.84 11.00 -12.72
N TYR A 23 10.41 10.12 -11.91
CA TYR A 23 10.34 10.27 -10.46
C TYR A 23 11.57 9.74 -9.72
N THR A 24 11.76 10.27 -8.51
CA THR A 24 12.73 9.81 -7.52
C THR A 24 12.14 10.01 -6.12
N ALA A 25 12.71 9.34 -5.13
CA ALA A 25 12.31 9.49 -3.73
C ALA A 25 13.55 9.76 -2.87
N THR A 26 13.43 10.71 -1.96
CA THR A 26 14.53 11.13 -1.10
C THR A 26 14.08 11.22 0.35
N PRO A 27 15.00 11.10 1.32
CA PRO A 27 14.71 11.38 2.72
C PRO A 27 14.04 12.75 2.92
N PRO A 28 13.37 12.98 4.07
CA PRO A 28 12.82 14.27 4.42
C PRO A 28 13.86 15.38 4.26
N GLU A 29 13.39 16.57 3.87
CA GLU A 29 14.20 17.79 3.73
C GLU A 29 15.27 17.80 2.63
N GLN A 30 15.60 16.65 2.02
CA GLN A 30 16.56 16.56 0.93
C GLN A 30 15.97 16.96 -0.44
N TRP A 31 16.84 17.41 -1.34
CA TRP A 31 16.51 17.72 -2.74
C TRP A 31 16.53 16.44 -3.59
N PRO A 32 15.77 16.36 -4.70
CA PRO A 32 15.78 15.20 -5.57
C PRO A 32 17.17 14.97 -6.17
N ASP A 33 17.70 13.76 -5.99
CA ASP A 33 18.84 13.27 -6.75
C ASP A 33 18.29 12.49 -7.96
N TRP A 34 18.53 13.01 -9.17
CA TRP A 34 18.13 12.36 -10.42
C TRP A 34 19.19 11.40 -10.96
N GLY A 35 20.42 11.44 -10.43
CA GLY A 35 21.46 10.46 -10.75
C GLY A 35 21.25 9.14 -10.00
N TRP A 36 20.55 9.19 -8.87
CA TRP A 36 20.30 8.05 -7.99
C TRP A 36 18.81 7.80 -7.79
N GLY A 37 18.34 6.59 -8.09
CA GLY A 37 16.93 6.23 -7.87
C GLY A 37 15.92 6.84 -8.86
N HIS A 38 16.40 7.48 -9.94
CA HIS A 38 15.54 7.98 -11.01
C HIS A 38 14.88 6.84 -11.78
N GLU A 39 13.55 6.84 -11.80
CA GLU A 39 12.75 5.93 -12.59
C GLU A 39 11.89 6.68 -13.62
N VAL A 40 11.69 6.06 -14.78
CA VAL A 40 10.83 6.57 -15.85
C VAL A 40 9.80 5.52 -16.22
N ARG A 41 8.54 5.94 -16.35
CA ARG A 41 7.42 5.05 -16.72
C ARG A 41 6.48 5.73 -17.70
N VAL A 42 6.06 4.98 -18.73
CA VAL A 42 4.98 5.39 -19.63
C VAL A 42 3.64 5.32 -18.90
N LEU A 43 2.82 6.37 -19.00
CA LEU A 43 1.43 6.33 -18.55
C LEU A 43 0.57 5.63 -19.61
N GLN A 44 -0.22 4.67 -19.16
CA GLN A 44 -1.14 3.93 -20.03
C GLN A 44 -2.34 4.81 -20.39
N ASP A 45 -2.69 4.85 -21.67
CA ASP A 45 -3.92 5.47 -22.16
C ASP A 45 -5.14 4.66 -21.70
N LEU A 46 -6.04 5.32 -20.96
CA LEU A 46 -7.31 4.75 -20.49
C LEU A 46 -8.50 5.17 -21.38
N GLY A 47 -8.26 5.95 -22.43
CA GLY A 47 -9.28 6.53 -23.30
C GLY A 47 -10.08 7.65 -22.65
N GLY A 48 -11.25 7.94 -23.24
CA GLY A 48 -12.15 9.03 -22.83
C GLY A 48 -11.91 10.35 -23.55
N PHE A 49 -12.76 11.34 -23.27
CA PHE A 49 -12.65 12.72 -23.75
C PHE A 49 -12.96 13.70 -22.60
N PRO A 50 -11.97 14.46 -22.08
CA PRO A 50 -10.55 14.42 -22.45
C PRO A 50 -9.92 13.05 -22.14
N ARG A 51 -8.88 12.70 -22.90
CA ARG A 51 -8.18 11.43 -22.75
C ARG A 51 -7.45 11.37 -21.42
N ARG A 52 -7.65 10.28 -20.67
CA ARG A 52 -7.02 10.07 -19.36
C ARG A 52 -5.92 9.03 -19.46
N ARG A 53 -4.84 9.26 -18.74
CA ARG A 53 -3.69 8.35 -18.69
C ARG A 53 -3.33 8.05 -17.24
N LEU A 54 -2.84 6.85 -16.97
CA LEU A 54 -2.55 6.40 -15.61
C LEU A 54 -1.28 5.54 -15.57
N LYS A 55 -0.49 5.71 -14.51
CA LYS A 55 0.47 4.72 -14.08
C LYS A 55 0.32 4.43 -12.59
N VAL A 56 0.27 3.16 -12.24
CA VAL A 56 0.44 2.71 -10.85
C VAL A 56 1.93 2.53 -10.59
N LEU A 57 2.45 3.32 -9.66
CA LEU A 57 3.86 3.29 -9.26
C LEU A 57 4.05 2.34 -8.09
N ARG A 58 5.17 1.60 -8.09
CA ARG A 58 5.58 0.77 -6.95
C ARG A 58 6.47 1.61 -6.05
N MET A 59 5.92 2.03 -4.93
CA MET A 59 6.54 2.94 -3.98
C MET A 59 7.28 2.20 -2.86
N PRO A 60 8.43 2.70 -2.39
CA PRO A 60 9.10 2.14 -1.24
C PRO A 60 8.31 2.42 0.06
N ARG A 61 8.39 1.51 1.03
CA ARG A 61 7.83 1.74 2.37
C ARG A 61 8.73 2.62 3.24
N GLU A 62 10.02 2.62 2.92
CA GLU A 62 11.07 3.38 3.58
C GLU A 62 12.13 3.73 2.53
N VAL A 63 12.75 4.89 2.67
CA VAL A 63 13.94 5.26 1.90
C VAL A 63 15.14 5.28 2.83
N TRP A 64 16.32 4.98 2.28
CA TRP A 64 17.55 5.03 3.06
C TRP A 64 18.09 6.46 3.08
N ASP A 65 18.29 7.00 4.27
CA ASP A 65 18.92 8.30 4.47
C ASP A 65 20.44 8.11 4.63
N MET A 66 21.17 8.46 3.57
CA MET A 66 22.63 8.34 3.54
C MET A 66 23.32 9.31 4.49
N GLU A 67 22.72 10.46 4.80
CA GLU A 67 23.32 11.48 5.68
C GLU A 67 23.26 11.03 7.14
N ASN A 68 22.13 10.47 7.55
CA ASN A 68 21.88 10.03 8.93
C ASN A 68 22.06 8.51 9.14
N ASN A 69 22.34 7.76 8.08
CA ASN A 69 22.61 6.32 8.07
C ASN A 69 21.50 5.45 8.71
N TRP A 70 20.25 5.73 8.34
CA TRP A 70 19.06 5.02 8.82
C TRP A 70 17.96 5.02 7.76
N ALA A 71 17.02 4.08 7.86
CA ALA A 71 15.84 4.05 7.00
C ALA A 71 14.73 4.92 7.59
N THR A 72 14.06 5.71 6.76
CA THR A 72 12.93 6.55 7.17
C THR A 72 11.65 6.15 6.41
N PRO A 73 10.53 5.90 7.12
CA PRO A 73 9.24 5.60 6.49
C PRO A 73 8.54 6.83 5.93
N GLU A 74 8.95 8.03 6.35
CA GLU A 74 8.52 9.31 5.79
C GLU A 74 9.58 9.83 4.84
N TYR A 75 9.17 10.32 3.68
CA TYR A 75 10.08 10.73 2.62
C TYR A 75 9.41 11.67 1.63
N ARG A 76 10.18 12.27 0.72
CA ARG A 76 9.64 13.10 -0.36
C ARG A 76 9.60 12.32 -1.66
N PHE A 77 8.47 12.40 -2.36
CA PHE A 77 8.27 11.87 -3.69
C PHE A 77 8.30 13.00 -4.70
N HIS A 78 9.31 13.01 -5.56
CA HIS A 78 9.53 14.05 -6.56
C HIS A 78 9.21 13.51 -7.95
N TYR A 79 8.44 14.25 -8.73
CA TYR A 79 8.10 13.83 -10.09
C TYR A 79 7.79 14.99 -11.04
N PHE A 80 7.96 14.74 -12.33
CA PHE A 80 7.45 15.60 -13.41
C PHE A 80 6.99 14.72 -14.57
N PHE A 81 6.22 15.29 -15.49
CA PHE A 81 5.80 14.61 -16.71
C PHE A 81 6.60 15.09 -17.91
N GLU A 82 7.03 14.16 -18.76
CA GLU A 82 7.50 14.43 -20.12
C GLU A 82 6.39 14.07 -21.09
N VAL A 83 6.02 15.02 -21.95
CA VAL A 83 4.92 14.91 -22.90
C VAL A 83 5.47 14.99 -24.31
N LEU A 84 5.14 14.00 -25.14
CA LEU A 84 5.35 14.03 -26.58
C LEU A 84 4.02 14.44 -27.25
N GLN A 85 4.01 15.60 -27.88
CA GLN A 85 2.84 16.18 -28.53
C GLN A 85 3.23 16.75 -29.90
N HIS A 86 2.56 16.32 -30.97
CA HIS A 86 2.88 16.73 -32.34
C HIS A 86 4.37 16.57 -32.71
N GLY A 87 5.00 15.48 -32.27
CA GLY A 87 6.43 15.23 -32.46
C GLY A 87 7.38 16.08 -31.61
N HIS A 88 6.87 16.99 -30.76
CA HIS A 88 7.67 17.83 -29.86
C HIS A 88 7.61 17.34 -28.41
N ARG A 89 8.74 17.40 -27.71
CA ARG A 89 8.83 17.07 -26.29
C ARG A 89 8.84 18.32 -25.43
N TRP A 90 8.05 18.30 -24.37
CA TRP A 90 8.09 19.30 -23.31
C TRP A 90 7.88 18.64 -21.95
N THR A 91 8.20 19.34 -20.88
CA THR A 91 8.08 18.84 -19.51
C THR A 91 7.27 19.79 -18.65
N THR A 92 6.58 19.25 -17.65
CA THR A 92 5.94 20.05 -16.60
C THR A 92 6.98 20.57 -15.60
N ASP A 93 6.54 21.47 -14.74
CA ASP A 93 7.27 21.78 -13.50
C ASP A 93 7.45 20.53 -12.62
N LEU A 94 8.38 20.64 -11.67
CA LEU A 94 8.63 19.64 -10.64
C LEU A 94 7.52 19.67 -9.57
N PHE A 95 6.91 18.52 -9.34
CA PHE A 95 6.03 18.27 -8.20
C PHE A 95 6.78 17.57 -7.08
N THR A 96 6.43 17.89 -5.84
CA THR A 96 6.94 17.22 -4.64
C THR A 96 5.78 16.93 -3.69
N GLU A 97 5.68 15.68 -3.25
CA GLU A 97 4.70 15.22 -2.28
C GLU A 97 5.41 14.63 -1.07
N GLU A 98 4.98 15.00 0.14
CA GLU A 98 5.46 14.36 1.36
C GLU A 98 4.73 13.04 1.56
N ILE A 99 5.44 11.93 1.51
CA ILE A 99 4.89 10.61 1.83
C ILE A 99 4.99 10.42 3.34
N VAL A 100 3.84 10.16 3.96
CA VAL A 100 3.69 9.88 5.38
C VAL A 100 3.02 8.52 5.56
N TYR A 101 2.90 8.09 6.82
CA TYR A 101 2.26 6.83 7.14
C TYR A 101 1.21 6.98 8.24
N ARG A 102 0.34 5.97 8.31
CA ARG A 102 -0.62 5.78 9.40
C ARG A 102 -0.52 4.37 9.92
N ASP A 103 -0.26 4.25 11.22
CA ASP A 103 -0.35 2.97 11.91
C ASP A 103 -1.81 2.59 12.13
N LEU A 104 -2.09 1.30 11.95
CA LEU A 104 -3.39 0.69 12.14
C LEU A 104 -3.30 -0.42 13.16
N GLU A 105 -4.32 -0.52 14.00
CA GLU A 105 -4.52 -1.61 14.93
C GLU A 105 -5.94 -2.16 14.76
N TYR A 106 -6.07 -3.48 14.66
CA TYR A 106 -7.33 -4.20 14.75
C TYR A 106 -7.35 -5.00 16.06
N CYS A 107 -8.33 -4.74 16.91
CA CYS A 107 -8.52 -5.46 18.17
C CYS A 107 -9.50 -6.62 17.98
N ASP A 108 -9.06 -7.83 18.31
CA ASP A 108 -9.92 -9.02 18.40
C ASP A 108 -10.08 -9.41 19.87
N ASP A 109 -11.21 -9.01 20.46
CA ASP A 109 -11.60 -9.38 21.83
C ASP A 109 -12.11 -10.82 21.93
N THR A 110 -12.36 -11.49 20.81
CA THR A 110 -12.95 -12.84 20.79
C THR A 110 -11.90 -13.94 20.69
N GLY A 111 -10.70 -13.62 20.18
CA GLY A 111 -9.67 -14.60 19.86
C GLY A 111 -10.03 -15.50 18.68
N TRP A 112 -11.03 -15.14 17.89
CA TRP A 112 -11.50 -15.89 16.73
C TRP A 112 -10.54 -15.78 15.55
N ILE A 113 -9.87 -14.63 15.39
CA ILE A 113 -9.07 -14.33 14.21
C ILE A 113 -7.70 -14.99 14.33
N THR A 114 -7.36 -15.80 13.33
CA THR A 114 -6.03 -16.43 13.19
C THR A 114 -5.21 -15.79 12.07
N HIS A 115 -5.88 -15.10 11.16
CA HIS A 115 -5.26 -14.44 10.02
C HIS A 115 -6.01 -13.15 9.70
N ILE A 116 -5.26 -12.06 9.51
CA ILE A 116 -5.84 -10.78 9.15
C ILE A 116 -4.88 -9.98 8.27
N CYS A 117 -5.49 -9.28 7.33
CA CYS A 117 -4.81 -8.42 6.40
C CYS A 117 -5.58 -7.13 6.26
N VAL A 118 -4.84 -6.04 6.09
CA VAL A 118 -5.43 -4.78 5.66
C VAL A 118 -5.26 -4.63 4.15
N TYR A 119 -6.37 -4.39 3.47
CA TYR A 119 -6.39 -3.91 2.11
C TYR A 119 -6.67 -2.42 2.12
N TRP A 120 -5.86 -1.66 1.39
CA TRP A 120 -6.01 -0.21 1.39
C TRP A 120 -5.51 0.41 0.09
N ALA A 121 -5.93 1.63 -0.21
CA ALA A 121 -5.45 2.35 -1.38
C ALA A 121 -5.42 3.85 -1.13
N VAL A 122 -4.56 4.57 -1.85
CA VAL A 122 -4.68 6.03 -1.98
C VAL A 122 -5.84 6.35 -2.92
N GLY A 123 -6.78 7.19 -2.47
CA GLY A 123 -7.92 7.62 -3.26
C GLY A 123 -9.02 6.55 -3.38
N ALA A 124 -9.45 6.24 -4.60
CA ALA A 124 -10.68 5.50 -4.87
C ALA A 124 -10.45 4.00 -5.21
N TRP A 125 -9.56 3.32 -4.48
CA TRP A 125 -9.31 1.87 -4.66
C TRP A 125 -8.72 1.47 -6.03
N THR A 126 -8.13 2.40 -6.78
CA THR A 126 -7.57 2.16 -8.12
C THR A 126 -6.35 1.22 -8.11
N ALA A 127 -5.58 1.23 -7.02
CA ALA A 127 -4.40 0.40 -6.84
C ALA A 127 -4.35 -0.13 -5.40
N PRO A 128 -5.15 -1.17 -5.07
CA PRO A 128 -5.20 -1.69 -3.72
C PRO A 128 -3.87 -2.37 -3.35
N VAL A 129 -3.42 -2.05 -2.15
CA VAL A 129 -2.25 -2.61 -1.49
C VAL A 129 -2.74 -3.61 -0.46
N TYR A 130 -2.13 -4.79 -0.51
CA TYR A 130 -2.27 -5.80 0.52
C TYR A 130 -1.17 -5.60 1.56
N SER A 131 -1.52 -5.51 2.84
CA SER A 131 -0.55 -5.55 3.94
C SER A 131 -0.97 -6.58 4.98
N PRO A 132 -0.15 -7.61 5.24
CA PRO A 132 -0.42 -8.54 6.32
C PRO A 132 -0.36 -7.77 7.65
N MET A 133 -1.26 -8.09 8.58
CA MET A 133 -1.22 -7.55 9.92
C MET A 133 -0.63 -8.58 10.89
N GLU A 134 0.13 -8.13 11.87
CA GLU A 134 0.83 -9.00 12.80
C GLU A 134 0.46 -8.69 14.25
N GLU A 135 0.33 -9.72 15.08
CA GLU A 135 0.20 -9.57 16.53
C GLU A 135 1.61 -9.36 17.12
N PRO A 136 1.95 -8.19 17.69
CA PRO A 136 3.33 -7.87 18.12
C PRO A 136 3.92 -8.80 19.17
N ARG A 137 3.08 -9.54 19.92
CA ARG A 137 3.55 -10.54 20.89
C ARG A 137 4.07 -11.82 20.23
N ILE A 138 3.82 -12.03 18.94
CA ILE A 138 4.45 -13.10 18.18
C ILE A 138 5.93 -12.75 17.95
N PRO A 139 6.88 -13.65 18.27
CA PRO A 139 8.29 -13.37 18.13
C PRO A 139 8.68 -12.99 16.69
N ALA A 140 9.45 -11.90 16.53
CA ALA A 140 9.89 -11.40 15.22
C ALA A 140 10.80 -12.36 14.42
N GLY A 141 11.33 -13.41 15.06
CA GLY A 141 12.08 -14.48 14.39
C GLY A 141 11.23 -15.70 14.01
N SER A 142 9.91 -15.68 14.24
CA SER A 142 9.05 -16.81 13.96
C SER A 142 8.95 -17.09 12.46
N GLU A 143 8.93 -18.37 12.07
CA GLU A 143 8.61 -18.76 10.69
C GLU A 143 7.14 -18.41 10.33
N PHE A 144 6.27 -18.30 11.33
CA PHE A 144 4.82 -18.10 11.19
C PHE A 144 4.40 -16.62 11.21
N LEU A 145 5.31 -15.71 10.87
CA LEU A 145 4.93 -14.31 10.65
C LEU A 145 4.00 -14.17 9.44
N ALA A 146 3.03 -13.28 9.54
CA ALA A 146 2.05 -13.01 8.50
C ALA A 146 2.70 -12.52 7.19
N THR A 147 3.90 -11.92 7.27
CA THR A 147 4.72 -11.55 6.12
C THR A 147 5.25 -12.74 5.33
N HIS A 148 5.43 -13.90 5.96
CA HIS A 148 5.88 -15.14 5.32
C HIS A 148 4.72 -15.94 4.71
N TYR A 149 3.49 -15.65 5.12
CA TYR A 149 2.32 -16.46 4.79
C TYR A 149 2.24 -16.86 3.32
N TYR A 150 2.35 -15.92 2.37
CA TYR A 150 2.18 -16.22 0.94
C TYR A 150 3.30 -17.06 0.36
N GLY A 151 4.52 -16.90 0.85
CA GLY A 151 5.68 -17.69 0.42
C GLY A 151 5.78 -19.07 1.09
N TYR A 152 5.04 -19.31 2.17
CA TYR A 152 5.09 -20.57 2.90
C TYR A 152 4.32 -21.67 2.16
N GLU A 153 4.95 -22.78 1.80
CA GLU A 153 4.31 -23.82 0.97
C GLU A 153 3.18 -24.56 1.71
N ASP A 154 3.44 -25.01 2.93
CA ASP A 154 2.47 -25.76 3.75
C ASP A 154 1.52 -24.82 4.51
N LYS A 155 0.42 -24.44 3.85
CA LYS A 155 -0.58 -23.53 4.44
C LYS A 155 -1.31 -24.14 5.64
N GLU A 156 -1.48 -25.47 5.68
CA GLU A 156 -2.17 -26.13 6.78
C GLU A 156 -1.34 -26.05 8.07
N ARG A 157 -0.04 -26.37 7.97
CA ARG A 157 0.89 -26.18 9.09
C ARG A 157 0.97 -24.72 9.50
N PHE A 158 1.04 -23.79 8.55
CA PHE A 158 1.09 -22.37 8.88
C PHE A 158 -0.11 -21.95 9.74
N HIS A 159 -1.32 -22.34 9.35
CA HIS A 159 -2.55 -21.98 10.08
C HIS A 159 -2.67 -22.72 11.42
N HIS A 160 -2.27 -23.99 11.48
CA HIS A 160 -2.20 -24.77 12.72
C HIS A 160 -1.31 -24.09 13.76
N GLU A 161 -0.06 -23.81 13.40
CA GLU A 161 0.91 -23.23 14.32
C GLU A 161 0.53 -21.79 14.69
N LYS A 162 0.08 -20.98 13.72
CA LYS A 162 -0.40 -19.62 14.00
C LYS A 162 -1.57 -19.62 14.98
N TYR A 163 -2.51 -20.55 14.83
CA TYR A 163 -3.63 -20.72 15.77
C TYR A 163 -3.13 -21.04 17.18
N HIS A 164 -2.24 -22.02 17.33
CA HIS A 164 -1.72 -22.41 18.65
C HIS A 164 -0.90 -21.28 19.30
N MET A 165 -0.13 -20.52 18.52
CA MET A 165 0.60 -19.35 19.00
C MET A 165 -0.33 -18.25 19.51
N LEU A 166 -1.45 -18.00 18.82
CA LEU A 166 -2.42 -16.99 19.26
C LEU A 166 -3.21 -17.46 20.49
N ARG A 167 -3.57 -18.74 20.57
CA ARG A 167 -4.38 -19.28 21.69
C ARG A 167 -3.70 -19.24 23.06
N VAL A 168 -2.38 -19.09 23.11
CA VAL A 168 -1.62 -18.94 24.37
C VAL A 168 -1.45 -17.47 24.79
N LEU A 169 -1.88 -16.52 23.96
CA LEU A 169 -1.83 -15.10 24.27
C LEU A 169 -3.11 -14.67 25.00
N ASP A 170 -2.97 -13.73 25.93
CA ASP A 170 -4.12 -13.09 26.56
C ASP A 170 -4.89 -12.22 25.55
N LEU A 171 -6.20 -12.15 25.72
CA LEU A 171 -7.05 -11.25 24.93
C LEU A 171 -6.97 -9.80 25.42
N PRO A 172 -7.22 -8.81 24.55
CA PRO A 172 -7.46 -8.95 23.11
C PRO A 172 -6.20 -9.22 22.31
N HIS A 173 -6.34 -9.86 21.14
CA HIS A 173 -5.30 -9.82 20.11
C HIS A 173 -5.31 -8.45 19.42
N ARG A 174 -4.13 -7.86 19.18
CA ARG A 174 -3.93 -6.53 18.60
C ARG A 174 -3.08 -6.66 17.35
N PHE A 175 -3.73 -6.83 16.21
CA PHE A 175 -3.03 -6.96 14.95
C PHE A 175 -2.66 -5.59 14.41
N ARG A 176 -1.40 -5.42 14.00
CA ARG A 176 -0.86 -4.13 13.54
C ARG A 176 -0.38 -4.17 12.11
N ALA A 177 -0.59 -3.07 11.41
CA ALA A 177 0.00 -2.79 10.11
C ALA A 177 0.14 -1.28 9.91
N ARG A 178 0.65 -0.90 8.74
CA ARG A 178 0.87 0.48 8.36
C ARG A 178 0.34 0.72 6.94
N MET A 179 -0.18 1.91 6.71
CA MET A 179 -0.52 2.43 5.39
C MET A 179 0.34 3.64 5.07
N TRP A 180 0.56 3.91 3.79
CA TRP A 180 1.37 5.04 3.33
C TRP A 180 0.58 5.87 2.33
N GLY A 181 0.91 7.14 2.22
CA GLY A 181 0.36 8.00 1.18
C GLY A 181 0.88 9.42 1.29
N PRO A 182 0.58 10.28 0.31
CA PRO A 182 0.88 11.69 0.41
C PRO A 182 0.18 12.33 1.62
N ARG A 183 0.84 13.26 2.30
CA ARG A 183 0.21 14.09 3.33
C ARG A 183 -1.00 14.82 2.74
N GLY A 184 -2.12 14.83 3.45
CA GLY A 184 -3.40 15.36 2.99
C GLY A 184 -4.18 14.40 2.07
N ALA A 185 -3.61 13.26 1.68
CA ALA A 185 -4.33 12.30 0.86
C ALA A 185 -5.42 11.57 1.65
N THR A 186 -6.42 11.09 0.91
CA THR A 186 -7.41 10.16 1.44
C THR A 186 -6.92 8.73 1.22
N LEU A 187 -6.95 7.92 2.28
CA LEU A 187 -6.77 6.49 2.21
C LEU A 187 -8.10 5.80 2.45
N VAL A 188 -8.38 4.78 1.64
CA VAL A 188 -9.52 3.89 1.84
C VAL A 188 -9.02 2.52 2.30
N GLN A 189 -9.76 1.87 3.20
CA GLN A 189 -9.29 0.66 3.86
C GLN A 189 -10.43 -0.34 4.14
N GLN A 190 -10.12 -1.63 4.03
CA GLN A 190 -10.95 -2.77 4.45
C GLN A 190 -10.05 -3.82 5.11
N TYR A 191 -10.64 -4.69 5.94
CA TYR A 191 -9.94 -5.85 6.48
C TYR A 191 -10.40 -7.11 5.77
N HIS A 192 -9.46 -8.02 5.49
CA HIS A 192 -9.77 -9.41 5.20
C HIS A 192 -9.36 -10.21 6.42
N VAL A 193 -10.33 -10.82 7.11
CA VAL A 193 -10.10 -11.60 8.32
C VAL A 193 -10.47 -13.05 8.07
N GLY A 194 -9.75 -13.95 8.72
CA GLY A 194 -9.99 -15.37 8.65
C GLY A 194 -9.74 -16.07 9.97
N ARG A 195 -10.63 -17.02 10.27
CA ARG A 195 -10.28 -18.17 11.10
C ARG A 195 -9.96 -19.31 10.16
N LEU A 196 -8.69 -19.69 10.11
CA LEU A 196 -8.18 -20.65 9.13
C LEU A 196 -7.83 -22.00 9.75
N TYR A 197 -7.97 -22.11 11.08
CA TYR A 197 -7.86 -23.34 11.85
C TYR A 197 -8.77 -23.28 13.11
N PRO A 198 -9.38 -24.40 13.55
CA PRO A 198 -9.36 -25.72 12.93
C PRO A 198 -10.15 -25.75 11.60
N PRO A 199 -9.86 -26.69 10.69
CA PRO A 199 -10.44 -26.67 9.33
C PRO A 199 -11.97 -26.72 9.31
N GLN A 200 -12.60 -27.33 10.32
CA GLN A 200 -14.05 -27.46 10.44
C GLN A 200 -14.75 -26.12 10.77
N GLU A 201 -13.99 -25.17 11.31
CA GLU A 201 -14.48 -23.83 11.68
C GLU A 201 -13.93 -22.75 10.74
N ARG A 202 -13.39 -23.17 9.58
CA ARG A 202 -12.76 -22.25 8.64
C ARG A 202 -13.78 -21.26 8.08
N ALA A 203 -13.50 -19.98 8.26
CA ALA A 203 -14.32 -18.89 7.74
C ALA A 203 -13.44 -17.69 7.38
N GLU A 204 -13.73 -17.05 6.26
CA GLU A 204 -13.06 -15.86 5.77
C GLU A 204 -14.11 -14.81 5.41
N THR A 205 -13.86 -13.56 5.76
CA THR A 205 -14.78 -12.47 5.44
C THR A 205 -14.05 -11.15 5.28
N TRP A 206 -14.64 -10.27 4.50
CA TRP A 206 -14.21 -8.89 4.37
C TRP A 206 -15.03 -8.04 5.33
N ILE A 207 -14.36 -7.14 6.03
CA ILE A 207 -14.99 -6.27 7.02
C ILE A 207 -14.76 -4.82 6.61
N GLY A 208 -15.85 -4.04 6.66
CA GLY A 208 -15.88 -2.58 6.63
C GLY A 208 -16.47 -2.01 7.93
N PRO A 209 -16.63 -0.68 8.04
CA PRO A 209 -17.19 -0.04 9.23
C PRO A 209 -18.57 -0.58 9.64
N ASP A 210 -19.40 -0.97 8.67
CA ASP A 210 -20.77 -1.42 8.91
C ASP A 210 -20.90 -2.97 8.93
N GLY A 211 -19.79 -3.70 9.12
CA GLY A 211 -19.77 -5.16 9.18
C GLY A 211 -19.28 -5.80 7.86
N PRO A 212 -19.86 -6.94 7.44
CA PRO A 212 -19.42 -7.64 6.22
C PRO A 212 -19.41 -6.73 4.99
N SER A 213 -18.41 -6.91 4.14
CA SER A 213 -18.17 -6.08 2.97
C SER A 213 -17.78 -6.90 1.74
N ALA A 214 -17.80 -6.27 0.57
CA ALA A 214 -17.22 -6.82 -0.64
C ALA A 214 -15.84 -6.19 -0.87
N PRO A 215 -14.87 -6.91 -1.46
CA PRO A 215 -13.57 -6.36 -1.79
C PRO A 215 -13.70 -5.11 -2.67
N GLY A 216 -13.21 -3.97 -2.21
CA GLY A 216 -13.30 -2.69 -2.92
C GLY A 216 -14.70 -2.07 -3.02
N GLY A 217 -15.70 -2.65 -2.35
CA GLY A 217 -17.04 -2.09 -2.23
C GLY A 217 -17.10 -0.81 -1.38
N ASP A 218 -18.28 -0.22 -1.28
CA ASP A 218 -18.48 1.09 -0.63
C ASP A 218 -18.38 1.03 0.91
N ASN A 219 -18.62 -0.14 1.52
CA ASN A 219 -18.43 -0.35 2.95
C ASN A 219 -16.93 -0.48 3.27
N ARG A 220 -16.26 0.66 3.47
CA ARG A 220 -14.83 0.80 3.73
C ARG A 220 -14.54 1.99 4.64
N TRP A 221 -13.50 1.91 5.45
CA TRP A 221 -13.03 3.05 6.22
C TRP A 221 -12.38 4.08 5.30
N VAL A 222 -12.53 5.35 5.66
CA VAL A 222 -11.89 6.49 5.00
C VAL A 222 -11.03 7.19 6.03
N HIS A 223 -9.76 7.39 5.69
CA HIS A 223 -8.77 8.06 6.51
C HIS A 223 -8.19 9.25 5.77
N HIS A 224 -7.83 10.28 6.51
CA HIS A 224 -7.04 11.41 6.02
C HIS A 224 -5.66 11.36 6.68
N LEU A 225 -4.61 11.57 5.89
CA LEU A 225 -3.21 11.65 6.30
C LEU A 225 -2.76 13.10 6.54
#